data_AF-A0A9W6ME85-F1
#
_entry.id   AF-A0A9W6ME85-F1
#
_cell.length_a   1.000
_cell.length_b   1.000
_cell.length_c   1.000
_cell.angle_alpha   90.00
_cell.angle_beta   90.00
_cell.angle_gamma   90.00
#
_symmetry.space_group_name_H-M   'P 1'
#
loop_
_entity.id
_entity.type
_entity.pdbx_description
1 polymer ?
#
loop_
_entity_poly.entity_id
_entity_poly.type
_entity_poly.pdbx_seq_one_letter_code
_entity_poly.pdbx_strand_id
1 'polypeptide(L)'
;MNTDPPPRPSRPDPARRRQCTALEETHPGWRVFHDAGTGNSVWSAYRRAFPTKQEVAAGVRLLIRAATAEQLDEKLKAQTEILAALPPPEPPITPRTFL
;
A
#
# COMPACT_ATOMS: atom_id res chain seq x y z
N MET A 1 -27.38 -40.08 1.96
CA MET A 1 -26.85 -38.84 2.57
C MET A 1 -25.81 -38.30 1.60
N ASN A 2 -26.16 -37.25 0.83
CA ASN A 2 -25.20 -36.58 -0.05
C ASN A 2 -24.41 -35.58 0.79
N THR A 3 -23.16 -35.91 1.10
CA THR A 3 -22.24 -34.99 1.76
C THR A 3 -21.56 -34.18 0.66
N ASP A 4 -22.06 -32.96 0.42
CA ASP A 4 -21.37 -32.00 -0.43
C ASP A 4 -19.99 -31.73 0.18
N PRO A 5 -18.88 -31.91 -0.56
CA PRO A 5 -17.56 -31.66 -0.02
C PRO A 5 -17.41 -30.16 0.30
N PRO A 6 -16.73 -29.78 1.40
CA PRO A 6 -16.52 -28.38 1.72
C PRO A 6 -15.87 -27.65 0.54
N PRO A 7 -16.24 -26.38 0.27
CA PRO A 7 -15.66 -25.63 -0.84
C PRO A 7 -14.14 -25.60 -0.67
N ARG A 8 -13.43 -26.11 -1.69
CA ARG A 8 -11.97 -26.12 -1.69
C ARG A 8 -11.47 -24.70 -1.47
N PRO A 9 -10.47 -24.47 -0.60
CA PRO A 9 -9.85 -23.16 -0.46
C PRO A 9 -9.37 -22.72 -1.85
N SER A 10 -9.94 -21.64 -2.36
CA SER A 10 -9.62 -21.12 -3.69
C SER A 10 -8.14 -20.82 -3.73
N ARG A 11 -7.41 -21.55 -4.57
CA ARG A 11 -5.99 -21.35 -4.81
C ARG A 11 -5.78 -19.87 -5.17
N PRO A 12 -4.80 -19.16 -4.58
CA PRO A 12 -4.58 -17.75 -4.89
C PRO A 12 -4.36 -17.60 -6.40
N ASP A 13 -5.18 -16.75 -7.03
CA ASP A 13 -5.19 -16.54 -8.47
C ASP A 13 -3.83 -15.99 -8.94
N PRO A 14 -3.13 -16.67 -9.87
CA PRO A 14 -1.79 -16.28 -10.29
C PRO A 14 -1.77 -14.96 -11.06
N ALA A 15 -2.87 -14.56 -11.72
CA ALA A 15 -2.96 -13.28 -12.41
C ALA A 15 -3.05 -12.12 -11.40
N ARG A 16 -3.84 -12.29 -10.33
CA ARG A 16 -3.90 -11.32 -9.22
C ARG A 16 -2.56 -11.12 -8.54
N ARG A 17 -1.81 -12.21 -8.33
CA ARG A 17 -0.46 -12.12 -7.77
C ARG A 17 0.49 -11.31 -8.65
N ARG A 18 0.43 -11.50 -9.98
CA ARG A 18 1.22 -10.70 -10.93
C ARG A 18 0.83 -9.22 -10.90
N GLN A 19 -0.46 -8.91 -10.81
CA GLN A 19 -0.94 -7.53 -10.66
C GLN A 19 -0.46 -6.87 -9.37
N CYS A 20 -0.50 -7.58 -8.23
CA CYS A 20 0.08 -7.06 -6.98
C CYS A 20 1.57 -6.75 -7.16
N THR A 21 2.33 -7.68 -7.75
CA THR A 21 3.78 -7.48 -7.99
C THR A 21 4.04 -6.27 -8.89
N ALA A 22 3.30 -6.11 -9.99
CA ALA A 22 3.46 -4.96 -10.89
C ALA A 22 3.19 -3.62 -10.19
N LEU A 23 2.17 -3.56 -9.31
CA LEU A 23 1.88 -2.37 -8.50
C LEU A 23 2.98 -2.09 -7.47
N GLU A 24 3.54 -3.12 -6.84
CA GLU A 24 4.67 -2.97 -5.91
C GLU A 24 5.96 -2.49 -6.60
N GLU A 25 6.19 -2.93 -7.84
CA GLU A 25 7.34 -2.49 -8.65
C GLU A 25 7.17 -1.03 -9.11
N THR A 26 5.94 -0.62 -9.44
CA THR A 26 5.61 0.74 -9.87
C THR A 26 5.67 1.75 -8.72
N HIS A 27 5.25 1.35 -7.52
CA HIS A 27 5.18 2.22 -6.33
C HIS A 27 6.12 1.71 -5.23
N PRO A 28 7.43 1.98 -5.34
CA PRO A 28 8.41 1.51 -4.35
C PRO A 28 8.07 2.05 -2.96
N GLY A 29 8.19 1.18 -1.95
CA GLY A 29 7.83 1.53 -0.57
C GLY A 29 6.39 1.16 -0.19
N TRP A 30 5.59 0.70 -1.13
CA TRP A 30 4.28 0.09 -0.87
C TRP A 30 4.34 -1.43 -1.01
N ARG A 31 3.36 -2.08 -0.40
CA ARG A 31 3.12 -3.52 -0.47
C ARG A 31 1.65 -3.71 -0.76
N VAL A 32 1.35 -4.51 -1.76
CA VAL A 32 0.00 -4.63 -2.31
C VAL A 32 -0.51 -6.04 -2.12
N PHE A 33 -1.72 -6.16 -1.60
CA PHE A 33 -2.40 -7.43 -1.46
C PHE A 33 -3.87 -7.28 -1.85
N HIS A 34 -4.41 -8.38 -2.37
CA HIS A 34 -5.80 -8.46 -2.77
C HIS A 34 -6.52 -9.42 -1.82
N ASP A 35 -7.46 -8.91 -1.04
CA ASP A 35 -8.32 -9.74 -0.21
C ASP A 35 -9.53 -10.19 -1.05
N ALA A 36 -9.66 -11.50 -1.21
CA ALA A 36 -10.76 -12.13 -1.95
C ALA A 36 -11.73 -12.83 -0.98
N GLY A 37 -12.05 -12.18 0.14
CA GLY A 37 -13.03 -12.67 1.10
C GLY A 37 -14.43 -12.86 0.51
N THR A 38 -15.29 -13.52 1.28
CA THR A 38 -16.69 -13.84 0.93
C THR A 38 -17.53 -12.57 0.78
N GLY A 39 -17.50 -11.96 -0.40
CA GLY A 39 -18.47 -10.96 -0.84
C GLY A 39 -17.86 -9.67 -1.38
N ASN A 40 -16.67 -9.26 -0.93
CA ASN A 40 -16.02 -8.02 -1.37
C ASN A 40 -14.55 -8.29 -1.71
N SER A 41 -14.23 -8.24 -3.01
CA SER A 41 -12.84 -8.18 -3.48
C SER A 41 -12.28 -6.78 -3.21
N VAL A 42 -11.26 -6.68 -2.36
CA VAL A 42 -10.67 -5.39 -1.96
C VAL A 42 -9.18 -5.41 -2.24
N TRP A 43 -8.73 -4.43 -3.01
CA TRP A 43 -7.32 -4.14 -3.23
C TRP A 43 -6.83 -3.26 -2.10
N SER A 44 -5.76 -3.68 -1.44
CA SER A 44 -5.17 -2.95 -0.32
C SER A 44 -3.68 -2.73 -0.55
N ALA A 45 -3.19 -1.54 -0.21
CA ALA A 45 -1.78 -1.23 -0.19
C ALA A 45 -1.36 -0.69 1.17
N TYR A 46 -0.28 -1.23 1.74
CA TYR A 46 0.32 -0.72 2.96
C TYR A 46 1.71 -0.17 2.69
N ARG A 47 2.06 0.93 3.36
CA ARG A 47 3.41 1.49 3.27
C ARG A 47 4.37 0.65 4.13
N ARG A 48 5.56 0.37 3.60
CA ARG A 48 6.60 -0.41 4.29
C ARG A 48 7.20 0.35 5.48
N ALA A 49 7.30 1.68 5.36
CA ALA A 49 7.77 2.56 6.42
C ALA A 49 6.59 3.32 7.04
N PHE A 50 6.61 3.47 8.36
CA PHE A 50 5.65 4.31 9.06
C PHE A 50 5.79 5.77 8.60
N PRO A 51 4.69 6.47 8.30
CA PRO A 51 4.76 7.86 7.92
C PRO A 51 5.25 8.72 9.09
N THR A 52 6.13 9.67 8.78
CA THR A 52 6.59 10.69 9.72
C THR A 52 5.46 11.65 10.07
N LYS A 53 5.60 12.43 11.14
CA LYS A 53 4.59 13.42 11.54
C LYS A 53 4.29 14.42 10.40
N GLN A 54 5.31 14.81 9.64
CA GLN A 54 5.17 15.73 8.51
C GLN A 54 4.42 15.08 7.34
N GLU A 55 4.72 13.82 7.03
CA GLU A 55 4.01 13.06 6.00
C GLU A 55 2.53 12.87 6.37
N VAL A 56 2.23 12.54 7.63
CA VAL A 56 0.85 12.45 8.12
C VAL A 56 0.14 13.80 8.01
N ALA A 57 0.81 14.91 8.39
CA ALA A 57 0.25 16.26 8.26
C ALA A 57 -0.04 16.64 6.79
N ALA A 58 0.75 16.12 5.84
CA ALA A 58 0.53 16.28 4.41
C ALA A 58 -0.55 15.36 3.84
N GLY A 59 -1.14 14.48 4.66
CA GLY A 59 -2.21 13.57 4.24
C GLY A 59 -1.72 12.24 3.68
N VAL A 60 -0.45 11.88 3.91
CA VAL A 60 0.07 10.55 3.57
C VAL A 60 -0.56 9.50 4.50
N ARG A 61 -1.09 8.43 3.91
CA ARG A 61 -1.77 7.35 4.61
C ARG A 61 -0.85 6.13 4.75
N LEU A 62 -1.02 5.39 5.84
CA LEU A 62 -0.32 4.11 6.03
C LEU A 62 -0.96 2.96 5.23
N LEU A 63 -2.28 3.00 5.08
CA LEU A 63 -3.09 1.99 4.42
C LEU A 63 -4.05 2.65 3.42
N ILE A 64 -4.08 2.13 2.21
CA ILE A 64 -4.99 2.51 1.14
C ILE A 64 -5.82 1.28 0.76
N ARG A 65 -7.12 1.49 0.52
CA ARG A 65 -8.02 0.46 0.02
C ARG A 65 -8.75 0.97 -1.21
N ALA A 66 -9.05 0.05 -2.13
CA ALA A 66 -9.76 0.32 -3.36
C ALA A 66 -10.55 -0.92 -3.81
N ALA A 67 -11.60 -0.70 -4.60
CA ALA A 67 -12.40 -1.80 -5.15
C ALA A 67 -11.69 -2.49 -6.33
N THR A 68 -10.82 -1.78 -7.04
CA THR A 68 -10.08 -2.30 -8.21
C THR A 68 -8.60 -1.95 -8.12
N ALA A 69 -7.77 -2.62 -8.92
CA ALA A 69 -6.33 -2.38 -9.01
C ALA A 69 -6.02 -0.99 -9.59
N GLU A 70 -6.80 -0.53 -10.56
CA GLU A 70 -6.65 0.78 -11.21
C GLU A 70 -6.94 1.90 -10.22
N GLN A 71 -8.01 1.78 -9.44
CA GLN A 71 -8.31 2.73 -8.36
C GLN A 71 -7.24 2.73 -7.27
N LEU A 72 -6.59 1.57 -7.03
CA LEU A 72 -5.48 1.50 -6.09
C LEU A 72 -4.25 2.23 -6.65
N ASP A 73 -3.94 2.02 -7.92
CA ASP A 73 -2.84 2.69 -8.63
C ASP A 73 -2.99 4.22 -8.62
N GLU A 74 -4.18 4.74 -8.95
CA GLU A 74 -4.46 6.18 -8.90
C GLU A 74 -4.24 6.76 -7.49
N LYS A 75 -4.72 6.06 -6.46
CA LYS A 75 -4.53 6.49 -5.06
C LYS A 75 -3.06 6.42 -4.65
N LEU A 76 -2.33 5.40 -5.07
CA LEU A 76 -0.89 5.27 -4.80
C LEU A 76 -0.10 6.40 -5.48
N LYS A 77 -0.43 6.70 -6.74
CA LYS A 77 0.16 7.82 -7.47
C LYS A 77 -0.06 9.14 -6.75
N ALA A 78 -1.29 9.43 -6.30
CA ALA A 78 -1.58 10.64 -5.53
C ALA A 78 -0.77 10.72 -4.22
N GLN A 79 -0.53 9.59 -3.55
CA GLN A 79 0.29 9.55 -2.34
C GLN A 79 1.77 9.77 -2.62
N THR A 80 2.28 9.20 -3.72
CA THR A 80 3.64 9.43 -4.19
C THR A 80 3.86 10.88 -4.60
N GLU A 81 2.88 11.52 -5.23
CA GLU A 81 2.90 12.96 -5.57
C GLU A 81 2.93 13.84 -4.31
N ILE A 82 2.13 13.53 -3.29
CA ILE A 82 2.18 14.23 -1.99
C ILE A 82 3.57 14.07 -1.36
N LEU A 83 4.12 12.86 -1.34
CA LEU A 83 5.45 12.59 -0.79
C LEU A 83 6.55 13.35 -1.54
N ALA A 84 6.48 13.41 -2.87
CA ALA A 84 7.44 14.15 -3.70
C ALA A 84 7.34 15.67 -3.52
N ALA A 85 6.16 16.18 -3.13
CA ALA A 85 5.93 17.60 -2.85
C ALA A 85 6.40 18.01 -1.45
N LEU A 86 6.73 17.07 -0.56
CA LEU A 86 7.23 17.40 0.77
C LEU A 86 8.68 17.90 0.69
N PRO A 87 9.03 18.96 1.45
CA PRO A 87 10.42 19.37 1.55
C PRO A 87 11.25 18.24 2.19
N PRO A 88 12.52 18.09 1.79
CA PRO A 88 13.39 17.07 2.36
C PRO A 88 13.44 17.23 3.89
N PRO A 89 13.55 16.12 4.65
CA PRO A 89 13.67 16.21 6.09
C PRO A 89 14.87 17.08 6.43
N GLU A 90 14.66 18.13 7.23
CA GLU A 90 15.76 18.97 7.70
C GLU A 90 16.80 18.06 8.37
N PRO A 91 18.09 18.18 8.01
CA PRO A 91 19.12 17.41 8.69
C PRO A 91 19.02 17.70 10.19
N PRO A 92 19.22 16.69 11.06
CA PRO A 92 19.18 16.91 12.49
C PRO A 92 20.13 18.06 12.83
N ILE A 93 19.62 19.08 13.52
CA ILE A 93 20.42 20.20 14.02
C ILE A 93 21.50 19.56 14.89
N THR A 94 22.72 19.41 14.37
CA THR A 94 23.87 19.06 15.18
C THR A 94 24.03 20.23 16.15
N PRO A 95 23.90 20.01 17.48
CA PRO A 95 24.23 21.06 18.41
C PRO A 95 25.68 21.42 18.11
N ARG A 96 25.92 22.69 17.74
CA ARG A 96 27.29 23.21 17.65
C ARG A 96 27.91 23.01 19.02
N THR A 97 28.74 21.98 19.16
CA THR A 97 29.64 21.84 20.29
C THR A 97 30.53 23.07 20.25
N PHE A 98 30.24 24.04 21.11
CA PHE A 98 31.18 25.10 21.43
C PHE A 98 32.36 24.42 22.16
N LEU A 99 33.50 24.34 21.48
CA LEU A 99 34.82 24.13 22.08
C LEU A 99 35.60 25.43 21.93
#